data_AF-A0A645HCA8-F1
#
_entry.id   AF-A0A645HCA8-F1
#
_cell.length_a   1.000
_cell.length_b   1.000
_cell.length_c   1.000
_cell.angle_alpha   90.00
_cell.angle_beta   90.00
_cell.angle_gamma   90.00
#
_symmetry.space_group_name_H-M   'P 1'
#
loop_
_entity.id
_entity.type
_entity.pdbx_description
1 polymer ?
#
loop_
_entity_poly.entity_id
_entity_poly.type
_entity_poly.pdbx_seq_one_letter_code
_entity_poly.pdbx_strand_id
1 'polypeptide(L)' 'MFKNKAELTKAYASLMEKQIIPLVRKGLSATIYTQVSDVESEVNGIMTYDRDIMKIDYETIRKLNKRIFSIILR' A
#
# COMPACT_ATOMS: atom_id res chain seq x y z
N MET A 1 5.07 4.21 -14.76
CA MET A 1 5.80 3.53 -13.68
C MET A 1 6.40 4.58 -12.75
N PHE A 2 6.38 4.39 -11.43
CA PHE A 2 6.88 5.38 -10.47
C PHE A 2 8.41 5.41 -10.50
N LYS A 3 9.00 6.61 -10.43
CA LYS A 3 10.44 6.79 -10.61
C LYS A 3 11.24 6.60 -9.33
N ASN A 4 10.59 6.77 -8.18
CA ASN A 4 11.25 6.71 -6.89
C ASN A 4 10.27 6.31 -5.77
N LYS A 5 10.83 6.03 -4.60
CA LYS A 5 10.09 5.64 -3.38
C LYS A 5 9.01 6.66 -3.00
N ALA A 6 9.27 7.96 -3.15
CA ALA A 6 8.31 9.00 -2.75
C ALA A 6 7.08 9.01 -3.67
N GLU A 7 7.26 8.90 -4.98
CA GLU A 7 6.17 8.81 -5.95
C GLU A 7 5.30 7.57 -5.72
N LEU A 8 5.93 6.40 -5.54
CA LEU A 8 5.21 5.16 -5.28
C LEU A 8 4.46 5.22 -3.94
N THR A 9 5.09 5.77 -2.90
CA THR A 9 4.45 5.98 -1.58
C THR A 9 3.23 6.88 -1.71
N LYS A 10 3.35 8.00 -2.43
CA LYS A 10 2.23 8.93 -2.66
C LYS A 10 1.08 8.26 -3.43
N ALA A 11 1.40 7.44 -4.43
CA ALA A 11 0.40 6.72 -5.20
C ALA A 11 -0.33 5.67 -4.37
N TYR A 12 0.42 4.89 -3.56
CA TYR A 12 -0.16 3.94 -2.61
C TYR A 12 -1.09 4.64 -1.62
N ALA A 13 -0.64 5.73 -1.00
CA ALA A 13 -1.47 6.52 -0.08
C ALA A 13 -2.74 7.04 -0.76
N SER A 14 -2.62 7.60 -1.98
CA SER A 14 -3.76 8.10 -2.74
C SER A 14 -4.77 6.99 -3.06
N LEU A 15 -4.33 5.77 -3.39
CA LEU A 15 -5.21 4.63 -3.62
C LEU A 15 -5.99 4.28 -2.33
N MET A 16 -5.26 4.15 -1.22
CA MET A 16 -5.87 3.81 0.08
C MET A 16 -6.89 4.86 0.52
N GLU A 17 -6.56 6.14 0.39
CA GLU A 17 -7.41 7.23 0.85
C GLU A 17 -8.62 7.50 -0.03
N LYS A 18 -8.45 7.44 -1.36
CA LYS A 18 -9.51 7.79 -2.30
C LYS A 18 -10.43 6.63 -2.66
N GLN A 19 -9.95 5.40 -2.55
CA GLN A 19 -10.71 4.22 -2.98
C GLN A 19 -10.97 3.27 -1.82
N ILE A 20 -9.92 2.77 -1.15
CA ILE A 20 -10.08 1.70 -0.18
C ILE A 20 -10.83 2.15 1.07
N ILE A 21 -10.37 3.21 1.74
CA ILE A 21 -10.97 3.70 3.00
C ILE A 21 -12.47 4.04 2.84
N PRO A 22 -12.91 4.72 1.76
CA PRO A 22 -14.34 4.94 1.51
C PRO A 22 -15.14 3.65 1.36
N LEU A 23 -14.56 2.61 0.75
CA LEU A 23 -15.23 1.32 0.54
C LEU A 23 -15.31 0.48 1.83
N VAL A 24 -14.39 0.64 2.78
CA VAL A 24 -14.47 -0.02 4.11
C VAL A 24 -15.81 0.31 4.79
N ARG A 25 -16.24 1.58 4.74
CA ARG A 25 -17.54 2.01 5.28
C ARG A 25 -18.75 1.45 4.53
N LYS A 26 -18.54 0.94 3.32
CA LYS A 26 -19.58 0.33 2.47
C LYS A 26 -19.57 -1.20 2.53
N GLY A 27 -18.81 -1.80 3.45
CA GLY A 27 -18.76 -3.25 3.66
C GLY A 27 -17.55 -3.96 3.05
N LEU A 28 -16.56 -3.23 2.51
CA LEU A 28 -15.30 -3.86 2.08
C LEU A 28 -14.61 -4.51 3.26
N SER A 29 -14.48 -5.84 3.22
CA SER A 29 -13.98 -6.64 4.34
C SER A 29 -12.46 -6.80 4.35
N ALA A 30 -11.81 -6.80 3.18
CA ALA A 30 -10.38 -6.98 3.06
C ALA A 30 -9.81 -6.37 1.77
N THR A 31 -8.51 -6.07 1.80
CA THR A 31 -7.71 -5.73 0.62
C THR A 31 -6.36 -6.42 0.71
N ILE A 32 -5.89 -6.98 -0.40
CA ILE A 32 -4.59 -7.66 -0.49
C ILE A 32 -3.75 -6.89 -1.49
N TYR A 33 -2.56 -6.45 -1.05
CA TYR A 33 -1.56 -5.90 -1.97
C TYR A 33 -0.66 -7.04 -2.46
N THR A 34 -0.67 -7.27 -3.76
CA THR A 34 0.29 -8.14 -4.45
C THR A 34 1.25 -7.24 -5.24
N GLN A 35 2.58 -7.37 -5.13
CA GLN A 35 3.39 -8.47 -4.59
C GLN A 35 4.34 -8.00 -3.47
N VAL A 36 4.94 -8.97 -2.75
CA VAL A 36 5.91 -8.68 -1.68
C VAL A 36 7.21 -8.09 -2.24
N SER A 37 7.77 -8.68 -3.29
CA SER A 37 8.99 -8.23 -3.97
C SER A 37 8.78 -8.15 -5.48
N ASP A 38 9.69 -7.48 -6.17
CA ASP A 38 9.77 -7.55 -7.63
C ASP A 38 10.09 -8.98 -8.07
N VAL A 39 9.61 -9.38 -9.25
CA VAL A 39 9.79 -10.72 -9.84
C VAL A 39 9.98 -10.58 -11.35
N GLU A 40 11.11 -11.08 -11.87
CA GLU A 40 11.43 -11.01 -13.31
C GLU A 40 11.24 -9.61 -13.92
N SER A 41 10.20 -9.43 -14.73
CA SER A 41 9.84 -8.14 -15.37
C SER A 41 8.76 -7.35 -14.60
N GLU A 42 8.21 -7.92 -13.52
CA GLU A 42 7.21 -7.33 -12.64
C GLU A 42 7.90 -6.52 -11.53
N VAL A 43 7.71 -5.21 -11.58
CA VAL A 43 8.44 -4.20 -10.78
C VAL A 43 7.52 -3.45 -9.82
N ASN A 44 6.42 -4.09 -9.42
CA ASN A 44 5.38 -3.62 -8.52
C ASN A 44 5.45 -4.23 -7.11
N GLY A 45 6.59 -4.83 -6.74
CA GLY A 45 6.84 -5.29 -5.38
C GLY A 45 6.89 -4.16 -4.36
N ILE A 46 6.49 -4.45 -3.13
CA ILE A 46 6.74 -3.57 -1.97
C ILE A 46 8.25 -3.48 -1.68
N MET A 47 9.00 -4.52 -2.04
CA MET A 47 10.45 -4.60 -1.92
C MET A 47 11.11 -4.80 -3.29
N THR A 48 12.39 -4.48 -3.39
CA THR A 48 13.22 -4.85 -4.56
C THR A 48 13.30 -6.37 -4.72
N TYR A 49 13.77 -6.81 -5.89
CA TYR A 49 13.91 -8.23 -6.25
C TYR A 49 14.72 -9.03 -5.22
N ASP A 50 15.83 -8.47 -4.75
CA ASP A 50 16.70 -9.02 -3.71
C ASP A 50 16.17 -8.85 -2.27
N ARG A 51 15.03 -8.18 -2.10
CA ARG A 51 14.38 -7.85 -0.81
C ARG A 51 15.24 -6.99 0.11
N ASP A 52 16.22 -6.25 -0.42
CA ASP A 52 17.06 -5.38 0.38
C ASP A 52 16.40 -4.02 0.66
N ILE A 53 15.68 -3.47 -0.33
CA ILE A 53 15.12 -2.12 -0.27
C ILE A 53 13.59 -2.17 -0.21
N MET A 54 13.02 -1.51 0.80
CA MET A 54 11.58 -1.25 0.86
C MET A 54 11.20 -0.05 -0.02
N LYS A 55 10.46 -0.33 -1.10
CA LYS A 55 10.07 0.61 -2.17
C LYS A 55 8.90 1.51 -1.79
N ILE A 56 8.13 1.15 -0.76
CA ILE A 56 7.08 1.97 -0.15
C ILE A 56 7.53 2.40 1.24
N ASP A 57 7.21 3.61 1.66
CA ASP A 57 7.47 4.02 3.03
C ASP A 57 6.65 3.22 4.06
N TYR A 58 7.35 2.57 4.98
CA TYR A 58 6.75 1.72 6.02
C TYR A 58 5.79 2.48 6.92
N GLU A 59 6.17 3.67 7.38
CA GLU A 59 5.36 4.46 8.31
C GLU A 59 4.07 4.93 7.64
N THR A 60 4.10 5.23 6.34
CA THR A 60 2.90 5.51 5.54
C THR A 60 1.94 4.32 5.52
N ILE A 61 2.43 3.11 5.24
CA ILE A 61 1.60 1.88 5.28
C ILE A 61 1.01 1.70 6.68
N ARG A 62 1.85 1.79 7.72
CA ARG A 62 1.44 1.62 9.12
C ARG A 62 0.35 2.61 9.52
N LYS A 63 0.50 3.89 9.17
CA LYS A 63 -0.48 4.96 9.46
C LYS A 63 -1.82 4.69 8.78
N LEU A 64 -1.80 4.27 7.51
CA LEU A 64 -3.03 3.96 6.75
C LEU A 64 -3.75 2.73 7.32
N ASN A 65 -3.01 1.68 7.67
CA ASN A 65 -3.60 0.50 8.29
C ASN A 65 -4.23 0.82 9.66
N LYS A 66 -3.54 1.60 10.50
CA LYS A 66 -4.11 2.09 11.77
C LYS A 66 -5.40 2.89 11.57
N ARG A 67 -5.45 3.74 10.53
CA ARG A 67 -6.65 4.50 10.18
C ARG A 67 -7.80 3.58 9.79
N ILE A 68 -7.55 2.51 9.02
CA ILE A 68 -8.57 1.51 8.68
C ILE A 68 -9.09 0.80 9.92
N PHE A 69 -8.20 0.31 10.80
CA PHE A 69 -8.61 -0.31 12.06
C PHE A 69 -9.49 0.61 12.92
N SER A 70 -9.16 1.90 12.99
CA SER A 70 -9.97 2.88 13.73
C SER A 70 -11.37 3.12 13.16
N ILE A 71 -11.60 2.77 11.89
CA ILE A 71 -12.92 2.87 11.25
C ILE A 71 -13.74 1.61 11.54
N ILE A 72 -13.10 0.44 11.55
CA ILE A 72 -13.76 -0.86 11.80
C ILE A 72 -14.18 -1.02 13.26
N LEU A 73 -13.40 -0.49 14.20
CA LEU A 73 -13.67 -0.59 15.65
C LEU A 73 -14.67 0.47 16.17
N ARG A 74 -15.35 1.20 15.30
CA ARG A 74 -16.42 2.15 15.64
C ARG A 74 -17.76 1.53 15.34
#